data_AF-A0A1F8LXV6-F1
#
_entry.id   AF-A0A1F8LXV6-F1
#
_cell.length_a   1.000
_cell.length_b   1.000
_cell.length_c   1.000
_cell.angle_alpha   90.00
_cell.angle_beta   90.00
_cell.angle_gamma   90.00
#
_symmetry.space_group_name_H-M   'P 1'
#
loop_
_entity.id
_entity.type
_entity.pdbx_description
1 polymer ?
#
loop_
_entity_poly.entity_id
_entity_poly.type
_entity_poly.pdbx_seq_one_letter_code
_entity_poly.pdbx_strand_id
1 'polypeptide(L)'
;MVKSWKETILKEYPRLSPGSKFRFSCRKGLSCFTQCCGDVNIFLSPYDVLRMKRALKLSSGKFLGKYTLPPLLADQKLPMVLLKMNDDAHKSCPFVTPEGCSIYEDRPWSCRMYPLGMASSKTAQRADGEEFCFVVEEEFSCLGLKEDKEWTVEEWWKNQGIDIYNKKNEPYKEITLHKRFCEGKSLGPAKSQMFYLTCYDLDRFRKLIFESSFLSRFEVEDEVIKKIKKDNEALLDFGFDWLRFSLFGENTLKIRGDVAEEKRKELGLDSIE
;
A
#
# COMPACT_ATOMS: atom_id res chain seq x y z
N MET A 1 -17.19 -26.33 11.42
CA MET A 1 -16.45 -25.62 10.35
C MET A 1 -16.76 -24.15 10.48
N VAL A 2 -15.84 -23.37 11.06
CA VAL A 2 -15.95 -21.91 11.05
C VAL A 2 -15.68 -21.50 9.61
N LYS A 3 -16.71 -21.04 8.88
CA LYS A 3 -16.49 -20.40 7.57
C LYS A 3 -15.48 -19.29 7.76
N SER A 4 -14.48 -19.20 6.89
CA SER A 4 -13.55 -18.07 6.95
C SER A 4 -14.36 -16.79 6.77
N TRP A 5 -14.09 -15.72 7.54
CA TRP A 5 -14.75 -14.42 7.39
C TRP A 5 -14.74 -13.93 5.93
N LYS A 6 -13.67 -14.26 5.18
CA LYS A 6 -13.55 -14.02 3.74
C LYS A 6 -14.66 -14.72 2.93
N GLU A 7 -14.99 -15.97 3.25
CA GLU A 7 -16.03 -16.73 2.55
C GLU A 7 -17.43 -16.17 2.83
N THR A 8 -17.66 -15.70 4.06
CA THR A 8 -18.91 -15.04 4.43
C THR A 8 -19.10 -13.73 3.65
N ILE A 9 -18.09 -12.86 3.60
CA ILE A 9 -18.15 -11.62 2.82
C ILE A 9 -18.47 -11.90 1.35
N LEU A 10 -17.75 -12.86 0.73
CA LEU A 10 -17.91 -13.12 -0.70
C LEU A 10 -19.28 -13.72 -1.08
N LYS A 11 -19.93 -14.41 -0.14
CA LYS A 11 -21.19 -15.12 -0.40
C LYS A 11 -22.43 -14.38 0.09
N GLU A 12 -22.33 -13.71 1.24
CA GLU A 12 -23.49 -13.32 2.04
C GLU A 12 -23.65 -11.79 2.16
N TYR A 13 -22.59 -11.01 1.97
CA TYR A 13 -22.68 -9.55 2.09
C TYR A 13 -23.34 -8.90 0.86
N PRO A 14 -24.15 -7.84 1.07
CA PRO A 14 -24.70 -7.05 -0.03
C PRO A 14 -23.60 -6.48 -0.93
N ARG A 15 -23.75 -6.66 -2.24
CA ARG A 15 -22.84 -6.09 -3.25
C ARG A 15 -23.28 -4.67 -3.57
N LEU A 16 -22.45 -3.70 -3.23
CA LEU A 16 -22.64 -2.30 -3.56
C LEU A 16 -21.83 -1.94 -4.81
N SER A 17 -22.53 -1.37 -5.79
CA SER A 17 -21.96 -0.73 -6.97
C SER A 17 -21.63 0.74 -6.69
N PRO A 18 -20.89 1.44 -7.57
CA PRO A 18 -20.61 2.87 -7.41
C PRO A 18 -21.86 3.74 -7.20
N GLY A 19 -22.99 3.39 -7.84
CA GLY A 19 -24.28 4.10 -7.69
C GLY A 19 -25.13 3.64 -6.52
N SER A 20 -24.73 2.59 -5.79
CA SER A 20 -25.46 2.10 -4.63
C SER A 20 -25.41 3.12 -3.50
N LYS A 21 -26.55 3.30 -2.82
CA LYS A 21 -26.70 4.26 -1.73
C LYS A 21 -26.50 3.59 -0.37
N PHE A 22 -25.95 4.35 0.58
CA PHE A 22 -25.84 3.99 1.98
C PHE A 22 -25.91 5.24 2.85
N ARG A 23 -26.19 5.06 4.15
CA ARG A 23 -26.22 6.15 5.11
C ARG A 23 -24.98 6.13 5.99
N PHE A 24 -24.33 7.27 6.12
CA PHE A 24 -23.20 7.38 7.03
C PHE A 24 -22.83 8.82 7.39
N SER A 25 -22.61 9.08 8.67
CA SER A 25 -21.93 10.29 9.13
C SER A 25 -21.20 10.05 10.45
N CYS A 26 -19.87 10.04 10.44
CA CYS A 26 -19.07 10.01 11.66
C CYS A 26 -18.72 11.43 12.09
N ARG A 27 -19.13 11.85 13.29
CA ARG A 27 -18.85 13.18 13.84
C ARG A 27 -18.65 13.16 15.35
N LYS A 28 -17.96 14.19 15.86
CA LYS A 28 -17.90 14.49 17.29
C LYS A 28 -19.32 14.68 17.83
N GLY A 29 -19.64 14.01 18.94
CA GLY A 29 -20.97 14.01 19.55
C GLY A 29 -21.70 12.67 19.45
N LEU A 30 -21.28 11.78 18.55
CA LEU A 30 -21.69 10.37 18.63
C LEU A 30 -21.01 9.70 19.82
N SER A 31 -21.76 8.90 20.58
CA SER A 31 -21.18 8.15 21.72
C SER A 31 -20.14 7.12 21.28
N CYS A 32 -20.24 6.63 20.03
CA CYS A 32 -19.25 5.74 19.44
C CYS A 32 -18.05 6.45 18.77
N PHE A 33 -18.00 7.79 18.79
CA PHE A 33 -16.94 8.55 18.12
C PHE A 33 -15.57 8.13 18.66
N THR A 34 -14.61 7.88 17.77
CA THR A 34 -13.25 7.36 18.05
C THR A 34 -13.14 5.92 18.56
N GLN A 35 -14.24 5.23 18.90
CA GLN A 35 -14.17 3.88 19.47
C GLN A 35 -13.61 2.84 18.48
N CYS A 36 -13.94 2.94 17.19
CA CYS A 36 -13.41 2.08 16.13
C CYS A 36 -11.92 2.33 15.79
N CYS A 37 -11.28 3.35 16.40
CA CYS A 37 -9.89 3.70 16.17
C CYS A 37 -8.94 2.99 17.16
N GLY A 38 -9.11 1.67 17.34
CA GLY A 38 -8.29 0.83 18.21
C GLY A 38 -8.54 -0.65 17.92
N ASP A 39 -7.59 -1.50 18.32
CA ASP A 39 -7.62 -2.97 18.14
C ASP A 39 -7.97 -3.47 16.73
N VAL A 40 -7.42 -2.79 15.70
CA VAL A 40 -7.60 -3.16 14.29
C VAL A 40 -6.27 -3.46 13.60
N ASN A 41 -6.30 -4.32 12.57
CA ASN A 41 -5.14 -4.60 11.74
C ASN A 41 -5.14 -3.69 10.51
N ILE A 42 -4.24 -2.70 10.48
CA ILE A 42 -4.12 -1.76 9.37
C ILE A 42 -2.83 -2.04 8.61
N PHE A 43 -2.96 -2.67 7.44
CA PHE A 43 -1.88 -2.79 6.47
C PHE A 43 -1.69 -1.46 5.75
N LEU A 44 -0.44 -1.01 5.67
CA LEU A 44 -0.08 0.24 5.02
C LEU A 44 0.48 -0.04 3.63
N SER A 45 -0.12 0.57 2.61
CA SER A 45 0.48 0.64 1.29
C SER A 45 1.70 1.57 1.28
N PRO A 46 2.58 1.49 0.27
CA PRO A 46 3.67 2.44 0.09
C PRO A 46 3.20 3.90 0.09
N TYR A 47 2.06 4.17 -0.56
CA TYR A 47 1.50 5.51 -0.62
C TYR A 47 0.96 5.98 0.73
N ASP A 48 0.37 5.08 1.54
CA ASP A 48 -0.02 5.41 2.93
C ASP A 48 1.19 5.84 3.75
N VAL A 49 2.28 5.06 3.71
CA VAL A 49 3.53 5.38 4.42
C VAL A 49 4.08 6.74 3.98
N LEU A 50 4.09 7.03 2.68
CA LEU A 50 4.52 8.31 2.12
C LEU A 50 3.68 9.47 2.67
N ARG A 51 2.34 9.34 2.67
CA ARG A 51 1.42 10.38 3.14
C ARG A 51 1.55 10.61 4.64
N MET A 52 1.51 9.53 5.43
CA MET A 52 1.54 9.62 6.89
C MET A 52 2.87 10.16 7.42
N LYS A 53 4.02 9.72 6.88
CA LYS A 53 5.32 10.27 7.31
C LYS A 53 5.43 11.77 7.01
N ARG A 54 4.85 12.23 5.89
CA ARG A 54 4.82 13.65 5.50
C ARG A 54 3.98 14.47 6.47
N ALA A 55 2.79 13.98 6.82
CA ALA A 55 1.92 14.63 7.81
C ALA A 55 2.61 14.83 9.16
N LEU A 56 3.38 13.81 9.58
CA LEU A 56 4.14 13.82 10.83
C LEU A 56 5.50 14.52 10.73
N LYS A 57 5.90 14.97 9.53
CA LYS A 57 7.22 15.56 9.24
C LYS A 57 8.39 14.66 9.67
N LEU A 58 8.27 13.36 9.40
CA LEU A 58 9.27 12.35 9.71
C LEU A 58 9.95 11.81 8.46
N SER A 59 11.22 11.44 8.59
CA SER A 59 11.89 10.55 7.63
C SER A 59 11.24 9.16 7.65
N SER A 60 11.32 8.43 6.54
CA SER A 60 10.79 7.07 6.40
C SER A 60 11.27 6.15 7.53
N GLY A 61 12.58 6.08 7.80
CA GLY A 61 13.12 5.24 8.87
C GLY A 61 12.56 5.57 10.27
N LYS A 62 12.41 6.86 10.61
CA LYS A 62 11.80 7.28 11.89
C LYS A 62 10.32 6.89 11.97
N PHE A 63 9.57 7.08 10.88
CA PHE A 63 8.15 6.69 10.83
C PHE A 63 7.99 5.18 10.99
N LEU A 64 8.70 4.40 10.18
CA LEU A 64 8.64 2.93 10.19
C LEU A 64 9.05 2.37 11.55
N GLY A 65 10.16 2.83 12.13
CA GLY A 65 10.63 2.33 13.42
C GLY A 65 9.72 2.69 14.60
N LYS A 66 8.99 3.81 14.53
CA LYS A 66 8.14 4.28 15.63
C LYS A 66 6.69 3.78 15.53
N TYR A 67 6.11 3.80 14.34
CA TYR A 67 4.67 3.63 14.13
C TYR A 67 4.30 2.34 13.40
N THR A 68 5.26 1.49 13.04
CA THR A 68 4.94 0.23 12.34
C THR A 68 5.53 -0.98 13.05
N LEU A 69 4.92 -2.13 12.83
CA LEU A 69 5.50 -3.41 13.21
C LEU A 69 6.56 -3.83 12.18
N PRO A 70 7.64 -4.52 12.60
CA PRO A 70 8.56 -5.13 11.67
C PRO A 70 7.82 -5.99 10.65
N PRO A 71 8.26 -6.01 9.38
CA PRO A 71 7.60 -6.81 8.36
C PRO A 71 7.56 -8.26 8.80
N LEU A 72 6.37 -8.86 8.77
CA LEU A 72 6.17 -10.27 9.07
C LEU A 72 6.81 -11.08 7.92
N LEU A 73 7.95 -11.72 8.18
CA LEU A 73 8.70 -12.48 7.17
C LEU A 73 8.40 -13.99 7.21
N ALA A 74 7.84 -14.51 8.30
CA ALA A 74 7.46 -15.92 8.38
C ALA A 74 6.28 -16.18 7.44
N ASP A 75 6.47 -17.08 6.46
CA ASP A 75 5.49 -17.56 5.48
C ASP A 75 4.90 -16.54 4.48
N GLN A 76 5.33 -15.27 4.53
CA GLN A 76 4.86 -14.24 3.60
C GLN A 76 5.74 -14.12 2.35
N LYS A 77 5.08 -13.99 1.18
CA LYS A 77 5.74 -13.90 -0.12
C LYS A 77 6.41 -12.54 -0.36
N LEU A 78 5.88 -11.51 0.29
CA LEU A 78 6.28 -10.11 0.17
C LEU A 78 6.26 -9.44 1.55
N PRO A 79 7.18 -8.50 1.82
CA PRO A 79 7.17 -7.77 3.08
C PRO A 79 5.97 -6.82 3.12
N MET A 80 5.17 -6.93 4.18
CA MET A 80 4.05 -6.05 4.47
C MET A 80 4.33 -5.19 5.69
N VAL A 81 3.83 -3.95 5.67
CA VAL A 81 3.94 -3.01 6.80
C VAL A 81 2.59 -2.91 7.50
N LEU A 82 2.59 -3.14 8.80
CA LEU A 82 1.41 -3.01 9.65
C LEU A 82 1.55 -1.80 10.57
N LEU A 83 0.49 -1.00 10.72
CA LEU A 83 0.46 0.06 11.71
C LEU A 83 0.55 -0.55 13.11
N LYS A 84 1.45 -0.02 13.93
CA LYS A 84 1.60 -0.41 15.34
C LYS A 84 0.60 0.36 16.19
N MET A 85 -0.31 -0.38 16.83
CA MET A 85 -1.20 0.18 17.86
C MET A 85 -0.45 0.43 19.16
N ASN A 86 -1.00 1.32 20.00
CA ASN A 86 -0.47 1.57 21.34
C ASN A 86 -0.60 0.31 22.22
N ASP A 87 0.26 0.21 23.21
CA ASP A 87 0.24 -0.87 24.20
C ASP A 87 -0.64 -0.48 25.40
N ASP A 88 -1.89 -0.13 25.10
CA ASP A 88 -2.94 0.12 26.10
C ASP A 88 -4.04 -0.94 25.96
N ALA A 89 -4.95 -0.99 26.94
CA ALA A 89 -6.01 -2.01 26.96
C ALA A 89 -6.94 -1.96 25.73
N HIS A 90 -7.07 -0.79 25.07
CA HIS A 90 -7.89 -0.60 23.87
C HIS A 90 -7.09 -0.82 22.58
N LYS A 91 -5.78 -1.06 22.68
CA LYS A 91 -4.83 -0.99 21.56
C LYS A 91 -5.12 0.21 20.66
N SER A 92 -5.19 1.39 21.27
CA SER A 92 -5.61 2.60 20.56
C SER A 92 -4.69 2.92 19.38
N CYS A 93 -5.26 3.49 18.31
CA CYS A 93 -4.48 4.01 17.21
C CYS A 93 -3.57 5.15 17.72
N PRO A 94 -2.27 5.19 17.38
CA PRO A 94 -1.35 6.21 17.89
C PRO A 94 -1.68 7.64 17.43
N PHE A 95 -2.62 7.80 16.49
CA PHE A 95 -3.05 9.08 15.96
C PHE A 95 -4.43 9.50 16.43
N VAL A 96 -5.17 8.65 17.15
CA VAL A 96 -6.49 9.01 17.67
C VAL A 96 -6.34 9.92 18.88
N THR A 97 -7.21 10.91 18.96
CA THR A 97 -7.35 11.84 20.09
C THR A 97 -8.84 11.97 20.42
N PRO A 98 -9.23 12.55 21.58
CA PRO A 98 -10.63 12.84 21.88
C PRO A 98 -11.32 13.74 20.83
N GLU A 99 -10.53 14.50 20.07
CA GLU A 99 -10.99 15.38 18.99
C GLU A 99 -11.07 14.68 17.62
N GLY A 100 -10.66 13.41 17.53
CA GLY A 100 -10.56 12.65 16.30
C GLY A 100 -9.12 12.33 15.91
N CYS A 101 -8.90 11.93 14.65
CA CYS A 101 -7.58 11.56 14.15
C CYS A 101 -6.70 12.79 13.91
N SER A 102 -5.54 12.85 14.54
CA SER A 102 -4.55 13.94 14.38
C SER A 102 -3.95 14.06 12.98
N ILE A 103 -4.04 13.01 12.16
CA ILE A 103 -3.60 12.99 10.76
C ILE A 103 -4.75 12.72 9.81
N TYR A 104 -5.97 13.16 10.12
CA TYR A 104 -7.19 12.80 9.38
C TYR A 104 -6.99 12.93 7.86
N GLU A 105 -6.52 14.06 7.35
CA GLU A 105 -6.31 14.31 5.91
C GLU A 105 -5.23 13.46 5.24
N ASP A 106 -4.41 12.74 6.01
CA ASP A 106 -3.35 11.85 5.53
C ASP A 106 -3.50 10.42 6.06
N ARG A 107 -4.69 10.08 6.60
CA ARG A 107 -4.99 8.74 7.12
C ARG A 107 -4.89 7.66 6.03
N PRO A 108 -4.60 6.40 6.40
CA PRO A 108 -4.47 5.30 5.47
C PRO A 108 -5.72 5.06 4.63
N TRP A 109 -5.54 4.42 3.47
CA TRP A 109 -6.63 4.01 2.58
C TRP A 109 -7.73 3.21 3.31
N SER A 110 -7.36 2.27 4.17
CA SER A 110 -8.33 1.47 4.94
C SER A 110 -9.25 2.32 5.82
N CYS A 111 -8.69 3.33 6.49
CA CYS A 111 -9.45 4.27 7.32
C CYS A 111 -10.32 5.23 6.50
N ARG A 112 -10.01 5.46 5.21
CA ARG A 112 -10.83 6.26 4.29
C ARG A 112 -11.99 5.46 3.72
N MET A 113 -11.76 4.17 3.49
CA MET A 113 -12.78 3.28 2.98
C MET A 113 -13.93 3.11 3.97
N TYR A 114 -13.62 2.97 5.26
CA TYR A 114 -14.61 2.80 6.32
C TYR A 114 -15.74 3.85 6.24
N PRO A 115 -17.02 3.45 6.28
CA PRO A 115 -17.54 2.15 6.69
C PRO A 115 -17.64 1.15 5.54
N LEU A 116 -17.17 1.50 4.33
CA LEU A 116 -17.14 0.58 3.21
C LEU A 116 -15.90 -0.31 3.27
N GLY A 117 -16.08 -1.58 2.95
CA GLY A 117 -15.02 -2.52 2.61
C GLY A 117 -14.98 -2.77 1.11
N MET A 118 -13.82 -3.17 0.60
CA MET A 118 -13.68 -3.66 -0.76
C MET A 118 -13.42 -5.16 -0.72
N ALA A 119 -14.29 -5.93 -1.38
CA ALA A 119 -14.08 -7.35 -1.60
C ALA A 119 -13.61 -7.56 -3.03
N SER A 120 -12.64 -8.46 -3.20
CA SER A 120 -12.22 -8.92 -4.52
C SER A 120 -12.20 -10.44 -4.53
N SER A 121 -12.96 -11.02 -5.44
CA SER A 121 -12.84 -12.44 -5.78
C SER A 121 -11.74 -12.69 -6.82
N LYS A 122 -11.07 -11.63 -7.29
CA LYS A 122 -9.91 -11.77 -8.18
C LYS A 122 -8.84 -12.55 -7.44
N THR A 123 -8.44 -13.63 -8.07
CA THR A 123 -7.31 -14.44 -7.66
C THR A 123 -6.44 -14.67 -8.88
N ALA A 124 -5.23 -15.17 -8.67
CA ALA A 124 -4.33 -15.53 -9.75
C ALA A 124 -4.89 -16.56 -10.73
N GLN A 125 -5.82 -17.40 -10.26
CA GLN A 125 -6.47 -18.44 -11.04
C GLN A 125 -7.78 -17.94 -11.66
N ARG A 126 -8.25 -16.76 -11.23
CA ARG A 126 -9.55 -16.19 -11.59
C ARG A 126 -9.44 -14.68 -11.79
N ALA A 127 -8.93 -14.28 -12.96
CA ALA A 127 -8.78 -12.88 -13.34
C ALA A 127 -10.14 -12.18 -13.60
N ASP A 128 -11.18 -12.95 -13.92
CA ASP A 128 -12.59 -12.52 -14.08
C ASP A 128 -13.31 -12.28 -12.74
N GLY A 129 -12.61 -12.33 -11.62
CA GLY A 129 -13.20 -12.09 -10.31
C GLY A 129 -13.87 -10.71 -10.22
N GLU A 130 -15.05 -10.68 -9.63
CA GLU A 130 -15.79 -9.46 -9.30
C GLU A 130 -15.10 -8.73 -8.13
N GLU A 131 -14.98 -7.40 -8.28
CA GLU A 131 -14.67 -6.46 -7.20
C GLU A 131 -15.95 -5.72 -6.83
N PHE A 132 -16.31 -5.71 -5.55
CA PHE A 132 -17.51 -5.03 -5.07
C PHE A 132 -17.30 -4.39 -3.70
N CYS A 133 -18.07 -3.34 -3.42
CA CYS A 133 -18.11 -2.72 -2.11
C CYS A 133 -19.15 -3.38 -1.21
N PHE A 134 -18.93 -3.32 0.09
CA PHE A 134 -19.89 -3.74 1.09
C PHE A 134 -19.80 -2.82 2.31
N VAL A 135 -20.84 -2.73 3.13
CA VAL A 135 -20.75 -2.05 4.43
C VAL A 135 -20.12 -3.00 5.43
N VAL A 136 -19.07 -2.55 6.12
CA VAL A 136 -18.44 -3.31 7.20
C VAL A 136 -19.38 -3.33 8.40
N GLU A 137 -19.76 -4.52 8.83
CA GLU A 137 -20.49 -4.72 10.07
C GLU A 137 -19.49 -5.00 11.18
N GLU A 138 -19.48 -4.16 12.22
CA GLU A 138 -18.59 -4.31 13.39
C GLU A 138 -19.39 -4.79 14.61
N GLU A 139 -18.70 -5.49 15.51
CA GLU A 139 -19.29 -5.94 16.80
C GLU A 139 -19.76 -4.76 17.65
N PHE A 140 -19.04 -3.64 17.60
CA PHE A 140 -19.50 -2.36 18.12
C PHE A 140 -20.40 -1.69 17.08
N SER A 141 -21.67 -1.45 17.44
CA SER A 141 -22.63 -0.80 16.56
C SER A 141 -22.19 0.62 16.20
N CYS A 142 -21.59 0.80 15.02
CA CYS A 142 -21.23 2.10 14.49
C CYS A 142 -22.48 2.97 14.31
N LEU A 143 -22.68 3.94 15.20
CA LEU A 143 -23.86 4.82 15.18
C LEU A 143 -23.86 5.76 13.98
N GLY A 144 -22.70 5.97 13.34
CA GLY A 144 -22.61 6.75 12.11
C GLY A 144 -23.45 6.15 10.97
N LEU A 145 -23.65 4.83 10.93
CA LEU A 145 -24.52 4.15 9.95
C LEU A 145 -26.02 4.39 10.19
N LYS A 146 -26.39 4.92 11.37
CA LYS A 146 -27.78 5.24 11.74
C LYS A 146 -28.15 6.71 11.49
N GLU A 147 -27.21 7.51 11.01
CA GLU A 147 -27.42 8.91 10.70
C GLU A 147 -28.15 9.10 9.36
N ASP A 148 -28.77 10.25 9.16
CA ASP A 148 -29.61 10.50 7.97
C ASP A 148 -28.83 10.91 6.72
N LYS A 149 -27.53 11.18 6.85
CA LYS A 149 -26.71 11.58 5.71
C LYS A 149 -26.54 10.41 4.74
N GLU A 150 -27.13 10.55 3.57
CA GLU A 150 -27.03 9.58 2.48
C GLU A 150 -25.84 9.90 1.57
N TRP A 151 -25.21 8.84 1.07
CA TRP A 151 -24.13 8.87 0.09
C TRP A 151 -24.37 7.78 -0.95
N THR A 152 -23.94 8.03 -2.18
CA THR A 152 -23.54 6.94 -3.09
C THR A 152 -22.10 6.49 -2.79
N VAL A 153 -21.74 5.27 -3.17
CA VAL A 153 -20.37 4.78 -3.05
C VAL A 153 -19.38 5.70 -3.78
N GLU A 154 -19.71 6.17 -4.98
CA GLU A 154 -18.87 7.09 -5.76
C GLU A 154 -18.70 8.46 -5.06
N GLU A 155 -19.76 9.04 -4.51
CA GLU A 155 -19.67 10.30 -3.76
C GLU A 155 -18.81 10.14 -2.51
N TRP A 156 -18.94 9.01 -1.81
CA TRP A 156 -18.09 8.70 -0.67
C TRP A 156 -16.62 8.63 -1.07
N TRP A 157 -16.30 7.96 -2.17
CA TRP A 157 -14.92 7.86 -2.67
C TRP A 157 -14.32 9.22 -3.00
N LYS A 158 -15.06 10.06 -3.71
CA LYS A 158 -14.64 11.43 -4.02
C LYS A 158 -14.45 12.24 -2.75
N ASN A 159 -15.39 12.15 -1.80
CA ASN A 159 -15.32 12.87 -0.53
C ASN A 159 -14.13 12.44 0.33
N GLN A 160 -13.82 11.14 0.39
CA GLN A 160 -12.73 10.60 1.20
C GLN A 160 -11.37 10.62 0.48
N GLY A 161 -11.33 11.08 -0.78
CA GLY A 161 -10.12 11.13 -1.60
C GLY A 161 -9.59 9.74 -1.96
N ILE A 162 -10.45 8.74 -2.12
CA ILE A 162 -10.05 7.35 -2.41
C ILE A 162 -9.45 7.23 -3.81
N ASP A 163 -9.93 8.00 -4.78
CA ASP A 163 -9.49 7.92 -6.19
C ASP A 163 -7.98 8.13 -6.35
N ILE A 164 -7.41 9.12 -5.65
CA ILE A 164 -5.97 9.37 -5.71
C ILE A 164 -5.16 8.25 -5.06
N TYR A 165 -5.66 7.66 -3.97
CA TYR A 165 -4.99 6.52 -3.34
C TYR A 165 -5.04 5.29 -4.23
N ASN A 166 -6.20 4.99 -4.84
CA ASN A 166 -6.33 3.89 -5.80
C ASN A 166 -5.36 4.07 -6.96
N LYS A 167 -5.34 5.27 -7.58
CA LYS A 167 -4.43 5.59 -8.68
C LYS A 167 -2.96 5.40 -8.28
N LYS A 168 -2.56 5.88 -7.11
CA LYS A 168 -1.17 5.79 -6.63
C LYS A 168 -0.77 4.40 -6.15
N ASN A 169 -1.73 3.56 -5.77
CA ASN A 169 -1.50 2.18 -5.39
C ASN A 169 -1.61 1.19 -6.55
N GLU A 170 -2.06 1.59 -7.73
CA GLU A 170 -2.21 0.69 -8.88
C GLU A 170 -0.89 -0.01 -9.26
N PRO A 171 0.27 0.67 -9.39
CA PRO A 171 1.52 -0.02 -9.70
C PRO A 171 1.94 -1.02 -8.60
N TYR A 172 1.65 -0.69 -7.33
CA TYR A 172 1.88 -1.59 -6.22
C TYR A 172 0.96 -2.82 -6.28
N LYS A 173 -0.31 -2.64 -6.67
CA LYS A 173 -1.27 -3.73 -6.90
C LYS A 173 -0.80 -4.64 -8.04
N GLU A 174 -0.33 -4.09 -9.16
CA GLU A 174 0.23 -4.86 -10.28
C GLU A 174 1.41 -5.73 -9.82
N ILE A 175 2.35 -5.16 -9.06
CA ILE A 175 3.52 -5.89 -8.56
C ILE A 175 3.10 -6.99 -7.58
N THR A 176 2.24 -6.69 -6.62
CA THR A 176 1.84 -7.63 -5.55
C THR A 176 0.93 -8.75 -6.04
N LEU A 177 0.11 -8.50 -7.06
CA LEU A 177 -0.74 -9.50 -7.71
C LEU A 177 -0.09 -10.17 -8.92
N HIS A 178 1.19 -9.89 -9.19
CA HIS A 178 1.91 -10.50 -10.29
C HIS A 178 1.93 -12.04 -10.16
N LYS A 179 1.73 -12.73 -11.30
CA LYS A 179 1.63 -14.20 -11.39
C LYS A 179 2.73 -14.94 -10.62
N ARG A 180 3.96 -14.41 -10.63
CA ARG A 180 5.11 -14.94 -9.88
C ARG A 180 4.79 -15.21 -8.41
N PHE A 181 4.22 -14.24 -7.71
CA PHE A 181 3.92 -14.39 -6.28
C PHE A 181 2.72 -15.29 -6.07
N CYS A 182 1.75 -15.22 -6.97
CA CYS A 182 0.60 -16.07 -6.89
C CYS A 182 0.92 -17.57 -6.97
N GLU A 183 1.89 -17.96 -7.80
CA GLU A 183 2.41 -19.34 -7.94
C GLU A 183 3.17 -19.86 -6.70
N GLY A 184 3.27 -19.07 -5.63
CA GLY A 184 3.92 -19.52 -4.39
C GLY A 184 5.40 -19.17 -4.27
N LYS A 185 5.99 -18.52 -5.29
CA LYS A 185 7.40 -18.10 -5.25
C LYS A 185 7.55 -16.90 -4.32
N SER A 186 8.18 -17.10 -3.17
CA SER A 186 8.57 -16.02 -2.26
C SER A 186 9.80 -15.27 -2.77
N LEU A 187 10.01 -14.06 -2.27
CA LEU A 187 11.27 -13.37 -2.43
C LEU A 187 12.32 -13.93 -1.46
N GLY A 188 13.53 -14.21 -1.96
CA GLY A 188 14.68 -14.48 -1.11
C GLY A 188 15.07 -13.24 -0.28
N PRO A 189 15.82 -13.40 0.83
CA PRO A 189 16.04 -12.32 1.81
C PRO A 189 16.51 -10.99 1.22
N ALA A 190 17.49 -11.02 0.31
CA ALA A 190 18.02 -9.82 -0.34
C ALA A 190 16.97 -9.09 -1.19
N LYS A 191 16.14 -9.83 -1.94
CA LYS A 191 15.07 -9.25 -2.76
C LYS A 191 13.94 -8.70 -1.88
N SER A 192 13.62 -9.36 -0.78
CA SER A 192 12.64 -8.87 0.20
C SER A 192 13.09 -7.58 0.85
N GLN A 193 14.35 -7.49 1.27
CA GLN A 193 14.93 -6.27 1.83
C GLN A 193 14.87 -5.11 0.83
N MET A 194 15.20 -5.40 -0.43
CA MET A 194 15.23 -4.39 -1.48
C MET A 194 13.82 -3.94 -1.91
N PHE A 195 12.85 -4.85 -1.93
CA PHE A 195 11.44 -4.50 -2.08
C PHE A 195 10.98 -3.58 -0.94
N TYR A 196 11.28 -3.94 0.31
CA TYR A 196 10.91 -3.14 1.47
C TYR A 196 11.54 -1.74 1.42
N LEU A 197 12.83 -1.66 1.09
CA LEU A 197 13.57 -0.41 0.91
C LEU A 197 12.88 0.49 -0.11
N THR A 198 12.58 -0.06 -1.29
CA THR A 198 12.00 0.68 -2.43
C THR A 198 10.59 1.16 -2.14
N CYS A 199 9.76 0.31 -1.52
CA CYS A 199 8.36 0.61 -1.25
C CYS A 199 8.16 1.54 -0.03
N TYR A 200 8.91 1.33 1.05
CA TYR A 200 8.59 1.94 2.34
C TYR A 200 9.67 2.90 2.86
N ASP A 201 10.96 2.61 2.61
CA ASP A 201 12.07 3.45 3.06
C ASP A 201 12.67 4.31 1.93
N LEU A 202 11.82 5.18 1.38
CA LEU A 202 12.17 6.08 0.27
C LEU A 202 13.38 6.98 0.56
N ASP A 203 13.65 7.32 1.81
CA ASP A 203 14.82 8.13 2.14
C ASP A 203 16.11 7.34 1.95
N ARG A 204 16.15 6.07 2.36
CA ARG A 204 17.30 5.19 2.08
C ARG A 204 17.34 4.73 0.63
N PHE A 205 16.19 4.52 -0.02
CA PHE A 205 16.15 4.22 -1.45
C PHE A 205 16.72 5.37 -2.29
N ARG A 206 16.41 6.63 -1.94
CA ARG A 206 17.04 7.79 -2.55
C ARG A 206 18.55 7.76 -2.40
N LYS A 207 19.06 7.49 -1.20
CA LYS A 207 20.51 7.33 -0.98
C LYS A 207 21.10 6.22 -1.84
N LEU A 208 20.42 5.08 -1.96
CA LEU A 208 20.84 4.01 -2.85
C LEU A 208 20.99 4.51 -4.30
N ILE A 209 20.04 5.28 -4.82
CA ILE A 209 20.11 5.80 -6.20
C ILE A 209 21.29 6.78 -6.37
N PHE A 210 21.45 7.72 -5.45
CA PHE A 210 22.37 8.86 -5.64
C PHE A 210 23.76 8.70 -5.03
N GLU A 211 23.92 7.81 -4.05
CA GLU A 211 25.17 7.61 -3.29
C GLU A 211 25.81 6.23 -3.59
N SER A 212 25.28 5.49 -4.57
CA SER A 212 25.87 4.22 -5.02
C SER A 212 26.14 4.22 -6.54
N SER A 213 26.58 3.08 -7.08
CA SER A 213 26.77 2.86 -8.51
C SER A 213 25.46 2.65 -9.30
N PHE A 214 24.31 3.02 -8.75
CA PHE A 214 23.02 2.85 -9.42
C PHE A 214 22.97 3.65 -10.74
N LEU A 215 23.20 4.97 -10.69
CA LEU A 215 23.12 5.85 -11.87
C LEU A 215 24.26 5.62 -12.87
N SER A 216 25.33 4.93 -12.48
CA SER A 216 26.37 4.51 -13.43
C SER A 216 26.00 3.24 -14.19
N ARG A 217 24.98 2.49 -13.73
CA ARG A 217 24.55 1.21 -14.32
C ARG A 217 23.28 1.30 -15.16
N PHE A 218 22.42 2.28 -14.88
CA PHE A 218 21.15 2.45 -15.57
C PHE A 218 21.13 3.74 -16.39
N GLU A 219 20.55 3.67 -17.59
CA GLU A 219 20.20 4.84 -18.38
C GLU A 219 18.94 5.47 -17.77
N VAL A 220 19.09 6.65 -17.18
CA VAL A 220 17.99 7.43 -16.58
C VAL A 220 18.10 8.86 -17.09
N GLU A 221 17.01 9.40 -17.61
CA GLU A 221 16.97 10.77 -18.15
C GLU A 221 17.24 11.82 -17.05
N ASP A 222 17.98 12.87 -17.40
CA ASP A 222 18.35 13.94 -16.46
C ASP A 222 17.13 14.60 -15.79
N GLU A 223 16.02 14.74 -16.51
CA GLU A 223 14.78 15.29 -15.94
C GLU A 223 14.17 14.37 -14.89
N VAL A 224 14.22 13.05 -15.11
CA VAL A 224 13.79 12.05 -14.10
C VAL A 224 14.71 12.13 -12.88
N ILE A 225 16.02 12.17 -13.08
CA ILE A 225 17.02 12.29 -12.00
C ILE A 225 16.75 13.54 -11.14
N LYS A 226 16.55 14.70 -11.78
CA LYS A 226 16.24 15.96 -11.08
C LYS A 226 14.94 15.85 -10.28
N LYS A 227 13.92 15.18 -10.82
CA LYS A 227 12.61 15.03 -10.18
C LYS A 227 12.67 14.10 -8.95
N ILE A 228 13.17 12.88 -9.10
CA ILE A 228 13.22 11.88 -8.01
C ILE A 228 14.15 12.29 -6.86
N LYS A 229 15.08 13.22 -7.11
CA LYS A 229 15.92 13.82 -6.07
C LYS A 229 15.13 14.61 -5.03
N LYS A 230 14.01 15.24 -5.43
CA LYS A 230 13.25 16.19 -4.58
C LYS A 230 11.81 15.76 -4.31
N ASP A 231 11.23 14.94 -5.19
CA ASP A 231 9.83 14.52 -5.11
C ASP A 231 9.75 13.05 -4.65
N ASN A 232 9.13 12.82 -3.49
CA ASN A 232 8.92 11.48 -2.94
C ASN A 232 7.92 10.66 -3.74
N GLU A 233 6.91 11.29 -4.35
CA GLU A 233 5.94 10.56 -5.17
C GLU A 233 6.59 10.10 -6.47
N ALA A 234 7.34 10.98 -7.13
CA ALA A 234 8.11 10.60 -8.31
C ALA A 234 9.16 9.51 -8.00
N LEU A 235 9.80 9.58 -6.83
CA LEU A 235 10.73 8.54 -6.40
C LEU A 235 10.04 7.20 -6.16
N LEU A 236 8.83 7.21 -5.58
CA LEU A 236 8.06 5.99 -5.38
C LEU A 236 7.62 5.38 -6.71
N ASP A 237 7.12 6.21 -7.63
CA ASP A 237 6.73 5.80 -8.99
C ASP A 237 7.93 5.16 -9.71
N PHE A 238 9.11 5.80 -9.69
CA PHE A 238 10.36 5.25 -10.21
C PHE A 238 10.77 3.94 -9.52
N GLY A 239 10.52 3.83 -8.20
CA GLY A 239 10.76 2.62 -7.44
C GLY A 239 9.93 1.44 -7.95
N PHE A 240 8.67 1.65 -8.34
CA PHE A 240 7.84 0.61 -8.92
C PHE A 240 8.38 0.14 -10.28
N ASP A 241 8.81 1.06 -11.15
CA ASP A 241 9.46 0.71 -12.41
C ASP A 241 10.72 -0.13 -12.16
N TRP A 242 11.53 0.27 -11.18
CA TRP A 242 12.73 -0.45 -10.80
C TRP A 242 12.43 -1.87 -10.23
N LEU A 243 11.34 -2.03 -9.48
CA LEU A 243 10.90 -3.35 -9.00
C LEU A 243 10.41 -4.24 -10.14
N ARG A 244 9.65 -3.70 -11.09
CA ARG A 244 9.18 -4.47 -12.26
C ARG A 244 10.36 -4.99 -13.09
N PHE A 245 11.35 -4.15 -13.34
CA PHE A 245 12.61 -4.55 -13.96
C PHE A 245 13.32 -5.64 -13.15
N SER A 246 13.59 -5.40 -11.86
CA SER A 246 14.47 -6.26 -11.06
C SER A 246 13.82 -7.60 -10.65
N LEU A 247 12.50 -7.65 -10.50
CA LEU A 247 11.78 -8.84 -10.04
C LEU A 247 11.22 -9.68 -11.19
N PHE A 248 10.83 -9.04 -12.29
CA PHE A 248 10.11 -9.68 -13.39
C PHE A 248 10.85 -9.61 -14.73
N GLY A 249 11.92 -8.81 -14.83
CA GLY A 249 12.68 -8.65 -16.07
C GLY A 249 11.95 -7.82 -17.12
N GLU A 250 10.97 -7.02 -16.71
CA GLU A 250 10.26 -6.12 -17.60
C GLU A 250 11.17 -4.99 -18.09
N ASN A 251 10.96 -4.52 -19.32
CA ASN A 251 11.77 -3.48 -19.94
C ASN A 251 11.34 -2.07 -19.47
N THR A 252 11.28 -1.84 -18.16
CA THR A 252 10.95 -0.56 -17.54
C THR A 252 12.19 0.31 -17.29
N LEU A 253 13.39 -0.29 -17.22
CA LEU A 253 14.67 0.41 -17.15
C LEU A 253 15.67 -0.22 -18.12
N LYS A 254 16.57 0.61 -18.65
CA LYS A 254 17.65 0.19 -19.55
C LYS A 254 18.99 0.20 -18.83
N ILE A 255 19.75 -0.89 -18.95
CA ILE A 255 21.14 -0.97 -18.47
C ILE A 255 22.03 -0.24 -19.48
N ARG A 256 23.00 0.55 -19.00
CA ARG A 256 23.98 1.20 -19.87
C ARG A 256 24.81 0.17 -20.64
N GLY A 257 25.09 0.45 -21.91
CA GLY A 257 25.71 -0.51 -22.83
C GLY A 257 27.08 -1.02 -22.38
N ASP A 258 27.90 -0.14 -21.81
CA ASP A 258 29.22 -0.45 -21.23
C ASP A 258 29.14 -1.49 -20.11
N VAL A 259 28.22 -1.31 -19.17
CA VAL A 259 27.99 -2.26 -18.06
C VAL A 259 27.42 -3.59 -18.55
N ALA A 260 26.57 -3.57 -19.57
CA ALA A 260 26.01 -4.77 -20.17
C ALA A 260 27.08 -5.60 -20.90
N GLU A 261 28.03 -4.94 -21.56
CA GLU A 261 29.19 -5.58 -22.21
C GLU A 261 30.19 -6.16 -21.21
N GLU A 262 30.54 -5.41 -20.16
CA GLU A 262 31.41 -5.92 -19.08
C GLU A 262 30.84 -7.20 -18.46
N LYS A 263 29.54 -7.22 -18.18
CA LYS A 263 28.88 -8.39 -17.58
C LYS A 263 28.76 -9.58 -18.54
N ARG A 264 28.61 -9.33 -19.85
CA ARG A 264 28.65 -10.39 -20.88
C ARG A 264 30.04 -11.03 -20.96
N LYS A 265 31.10 -10.22 -20.89
CA LYS A 265 32.49 -10.67 -20.82
C LYS A 265 32.78 -11.47 -19.54
N GLU A 266 32.32 -10.99 -18.38
CA GLU A 266 32.45 -11.71 -17.10
C GLU A 266 31.74 -13.07 -17.10
N LEU A 267 30.60 -13.18 -17.80
CA LEU A 267 29.82 -14.41 -17.92
C LEU A 267 30.29 -15.32 -19.07
N GLY A 268 31.32 -14.93 -19.83
CA GLY A 268 31.83 -15.70 -20.96
C GLY A 268 30.83 -15.85 -22.12
N LEU A 269 29.90 -14.89 -22.27
CA LEU A 269 28.85 -14.87 -23.30
C LEU A 269 29.23 -13.99 -24.50
N ASP A 270 30.51 -14.03 -24.90
CA ASP A 270 30.94 -13.36 -26.12
C ASP A 270 30.55 -14.25 -27.33
N SER A 271 29.62 -13.72 -28.12
CA SER A 271 29.14 -14.09 -29.46
C SER A 271 29.77 -15.33 -30.11
N ILE A 272 28.96 -16.38 -30.31
CA ILE A 272 29.10 -17.23 -31.50
C ILE A 272 28.66 -16.35 -32.68
N GLU A 273 29.53 -16.22 -33.67
CA GLU A 273 29.34 -15.48 -34.94
C GLU A 273 28.01 -15.76 -35.64
#